data_AF-A0A382WK95-F1
#
_entry.id   AF-A0A382WK95-F1
#
_cell.length_a   1.000
_cell.length_b   1.000
_cell.length_c   1.000
_cell.angle_alpha   90.00
_cell.angle_beta   90.00
_cell.angle_gamma   90.00
#
_symmetry.space_group_name_H-M   'P 1'
#
loop_
_entity.id
_entity.type
_entity.pdbx_description
1 polymer ?
#
loop_
_entity_poly.entity_id
_entity_poly.type
_entity_poly.pdbx_seq_one_letter_code
_entity_poly.pdbx_strand_id
1 'polypeptide(L)' 'PPAVTGIEEGNIVEVIAGPFKGEKARVQRIDQAKEEVTVELFEAMVPIPITVRGDHVRVLEKEVN' A
#
# COMPACT_ATOMS: atom_id res chain seq x y z
N PRO A 1 12.79 3.20 11.74
CA PRO A 1 11.37 3.04 12.12
C PRO A 1 10.81 1.85 11.33
N PRO A 2 9.81 1.11 11.84
CA PRO A 2 9.16 0.02 11.10
C PRO A 2 8.76 0.46 9.69
N ALA A 3 8.85 -0.43 8.71
CA ALA A 3 8.61 -0.09 7.31
C ALA A 3 7.19 0.46 7.05
N VAL A 4 6.22 0.03 7.87
CA VAL A 4 4.82 0.47 7.81
C VAL A 4 4.52 1.74 8.62
N THR A 5 5.53 2.39 9.23
CA THR A 5 5.32 3.57 10.08
C THR A 5 4.77 4.75 9.27
N GLY A 6 3.61 5.27 9.67
CA GLY A 6 2.99 6.43 9.01
C GLY A 6 2.22 6.09 7.72
N ILE A 7 2.01 4.80 7.46
CA ILE A 7 1.00 4.30 6.52
C ILE A 7 -0.28 4.06 7.32
N GLU A 8 -1.40 4.53 6.80
CA GLU A 8 -2.73 4.33 7.39
C GLU A 8 -3.69 3.71 6.36
N GLU A 9 -4.73 3.04 6.83
CA GLU A 9 -5.82 2.59 5.96
C GLU A 9 -6.42 3.78 5.21
N GLY A 10 -6.78 3.57 3.95
CA GLY A 10 -7.30 4.61 3.05
C GLY A 10 -6.24 5.49 2.37
N ASN A 11 -4.98 5.49 2.85
CA ASN A 11 -3.89 6.20 2.18
C ASN A 11 -3.68 5.71 0.75
N ILE A 12 -3.29 6.64 -0.13
CA ILE A 12 -2.87 6.30 -1.48
C ILE A 12 -1.35 6.11 -1.48
N VAL A 13 -0.94 4.93 -1.92
CA VAL A 13 0.45 4.53 -2.03
C VAL A 13 0.81 4.18 -3.46
N GLU A 14 2.08 4.31 -3.80
CA GLU A 14 2.68 3.75 -5.00
C GLU A 14 3.52 2.55 -4.61
N VAL A 15 3.38 1.45 -5.34
CA VAL A 15 4.28 0.31 -5.19
C VAL A 15 5.59 0.63 -5.91
N ILE A 16 6.71 0.64 -5.19
CA ILE A 16 8.03 1.03 -5.72
C ILE A 16 8.94 -0.16 -6.06
N ALA A 17 8.52 -1.38 -5.75
CA ALA A 17 9.28 -2.61 -5.96
C ALA A 17 8.38 -3.83 -6.28
N GLY A 18 8.98 -4.87 -6.87
CA GLY A 18 8.25 -6.10 -7.23
C GLY A 18 7.47 -5.97 -8.54
N PRO A 19 6.58 -6.95 -8.83
CA PRO A 19 5.89 -7.04 -10.13
C PRO A 19 4.89 -5.91 -10.38
N PHE A 20 4.43 -5.23 -9.32
CA PHE A 20 3.47 -4.12 -9.41
C PHE A 20 4.16 -2.75 -9.31
N LYS A 21 5.47 -2.68 -9.54
CA LYS A 21 6.21 -1.41 -9.46
C LYS A 21 5.63 -0.35 -10.40
N GLY A 22 5.33 0.83 -9.86
CA GLY A 22 4.74 1.97 -10.56
C GLY A 22 3.22 2.05 -10.44
N GLU A 23 2.57 0.99 -9.94
CA GLU A 23 1.12 0.97 -9.74
C GLU A 23 0.72 1.80 -8.52
N LYS A 24 -0.39 2.53 -8.65
CA LYS A 24 -1.03 3.22 -7.52
C LYS A 24 -2.05 2.30 -6.88
N ALA A 25 -2.12 2.35 -5.55
CA ALA A 25 -3.02 1.52 -4.78
C ALA A 25 -3.55 2.26 -3.55
N ARG A 26 -4.73 1.86 -3.08
CA ARG A 26 -5.27 2.29 -1.78
C ARG A 26 -4.97 1.25 -0.72
N VAL A 27 -4.51 1.68 0.44
CA VAL A 27 -4.28 0.79 1.59
C VAL A 27 -5.61 0.31 2.15
N GLN A 28 -5.80 -1.00 2.18
CA GLN A 28 -7.00 -1.64 2.74
C GLN A 28 -6.76 -2.19 4.14
N ARG A 29 -5.52 -2.63 4.44
CA ARG A 29 -5.15 -3.20 5.74
C ARG A 29 -3.65 -3.12 5.97
N ILE A 30 -3.24 -2.99 7.23
CA ILE A 30 -1.84 -3.03 7.65
C ILE A 30 -1.63 -4.16 8.66
N ASP A 31 -0.62 -5.00 8.45
CA ASP A 31 -0.13 -5.98 9.43
C ASP A 31 1.22 -5.49 9.98
N GLN A 32 1.17 -4.83 11.14
CA GLN A 32 2.36 -4.28 11.80
C GLN A 32 3.32 -5.35 12.32
N ALA A 33 2.82 -6.54 12.66
CA ALA A 33 3.66 -7.62 13.16
C ALA A 33 4.51 -8.24 12.05
N LYS A 34 3.99 -8.24 10.81
CA LYS A 34 4.69 -8.75 9.62
C LYS A 34 5.34 -7.67 8.76
N GLU A 35 5.11 -6.40 9.07
CA GLU A 35 5.49 -5.26 8.25
C GLU A 35 4.95 -5.37 6.80
N GLU A 36 3.71 -5.84 6.68
CA GLU A 36 3.01 -6.03 5.40
C GLU A 36 1.80 -5.10 5.29
N VAL A 37 1.46 -4.74 4.06
CA VAL A 37 0.34 -3.87 3.72
C VAL A 37 -0.47 -4.54 2.62
N THR A 38 -1.77 -4.67 2.84
CA THR A 38 -2.71 -5.10 1.81
C THR A 38 -3.27 -3.85 1.13
N VAL A 39 -3.14 -3.80 -0.18
CA VAL A 39 -3.54 -2.68 -1.01
C VAL A 39 -4.43 -3.14 -2.17
N GLU A 40 -5.24 -2.22 -2.68
CA GLU A 40 -6.10 -2.44 -3.85
C GLU A 40 -5.66 -1.49 -4.98
N LEU A 41 -5.39 -2.05 -6.16
CA LEU A 41 -4.88 -1.30 -7.32
C LEU A 41 -6.01 -0.52 -8.00
N PHE A 42 -5.73 0.73 -8.44
CA PHE A 42 -6.73 1.56 -9.12
C PHE A 42 -7.00 1.14 -10.57
N GLU A 43 -5.98 0.67 -11.30
CA GLU A 43 -6.08 0.35 -12.74
C GLU A 43 -6.66 -1.05 -13.01
N ALA A 44 -6.99 -1.80 -11.95
CA ALA A 44 -7.54 -3.14 -12.09
C ALA A 44 -9.04 -3.10 -12.42
N MET A 45 -9.45 -3.79 -13.49
CA MET A 45 -10.87 -3.92 -13.87
C MET A 45 -11.73 -4.58 -12.76
N VAL A 46 -11.10 -5.37 -11.89
CA VAL A 46 -11.72 -6.02 -10.75
C VAL A 46 -10.87 -5.69 -9.51
N PRO A 47 -11.48 -5.28 -8.39
CA PRO A 47 -10.75 -4.98 -7.17
C PRO A 47 -10.14 -6.28 -6.61
N ILE A 48 -8.82 -6.41 -6.71
CA ILE A 48 -8.07 -7.55 -6.19
C ILE A 48 -7.15 -7.04 -5.07
N PRO A 49 -7.32 -7.50 -3.82
CA PRO A 49 -6.40 -7.16 -2.74
C PRO A 49 -5.07 -7.88 -2.95
N ILE A 50 -3.97 -7.14 -2.96
CA ILE A 50 -2.61 -7.67 -2.98
C ILE A 50 -1.89 -7.33 -1.67
N THR A 51 -1.09 -8.24 -1.15
CA THR A 51 -0.24 -7.99 0.02
C THR A 51 1.20 -7.76 -0.42
N VAL A 52 1.78 -6.66 0.03
CA VAL A 52 3.16 -6.26 -0.26
C VAL A 52 3.86 -5.88 1.03
N ARG A 53 5.20 -5.90 1.05
CA ARG A 53 5.95 -5.41 2.21
C ARG A 53 5.80 -3.89 2.34
N GLY A 54 5.82 -3.38 3.57
CA GLY A 54 5.73 -1.95 3.85
C GLY A 54 6.86 -1.13 3.21
N ASP A 55 8.06 -1.70 3.07
CA ASP A 55 9.20 -1.04 2.43
C ASP A 55 9.12 -1.05 0.89
N HIS A 56 8.15 -1.76 0.31
CA HIS A 56 7.88 -1.77 -1.12
C HIS A 56 6.83 -0.74 -1.54
N VAL A 57 6.31 0.07 -0.61
CA VAL A 57 5.31 1.09 -0.90
C VAL A 57 5.79 2.47 -0.45
N ARG A 58 5.33 3.49 -1.17
CA ARG A 58 5.58 4.89 -0.85
C ARG A 58 4.24 5.62 -0.76
N VAL A 59 3.97 6.26 0.36
CA VAL A 59 2.77 7.11 0.53
C VAL A 59 2.85 8.30 -0.42
N LEU A 60 1.85 8.45 -1.28
CA LEU A 60 1.68 9.60 -2.18
C LEU A 60 0.75 10.63 -1.55
N GLU A 61 -0.40 10.17 -1.09
CA GLU A 61 -1.40 11.01 -0.44
C GLU A 61 -1.81 10.35 0.87
N LYS A 62 -1.69 11.11 1.94
CA LYS A 62 -2.30 10.75 3.22
C LYS A 62 -3.76 11.13 3.12
N GLU A 63 -4.65 10.26 3.58
CA GLU A 63 -6.05 10.63 3.68
C GLU A 63 -6.16 11.83 4.63
N VAL A 64 -6.50 12.99 4.08
CA VAL A 64 -6.70 14.21 4.83
C VAL A 64 -8.13 14.13 5.36
N ASN A 65 -8.27 13.68 6.61
CA ASN A 65 -9.48 13.95 7.38
C ASN A 65 -9.54 15.44 7.76
#